data_AF-A0ABD4W6B1-F1
#
_entry.id   AF-A0ABD4W6B1-F1
#
_cell.length_a   1.000
_cell.length_b   1.000
_cell.length_c   1.000
_cell.angle_alpha   90.00
_cell.angle_beta   90.00
_cell.angle_gamma   90.00
#
_symmetry.space_group_name_H-M   'P 1'
#
loop_
_entity.id
_entity.type
_entity.pdbx_description
1 polymer ?
#
loop_
_entity_poly.entity_id
_entity_poly.type
_entity_poly.pdbx_seq_one_letter_code
_entity_poly.pdbx_strand_id
1 'polypeptide(L)' 'GYALAKGIFQKDQVVSTKTLYNYVDLGLMDIKNGDLPEKVKRNTKTRRARVNKRILGRSIDERSPRIESR' A
#
# COMPACT_ATOMS: atom_id res chain seq x y z
N GLY A 1 -7.69 -15.91 16.12
CA GLY A 1 -7.38 -14.51 16.49
C GLY A 1 -7.63 -14.32 17.98
N TYR A 2 -6.86 -13.45 18.64
CA TYR A 2 -6.93 -13.23 20.09
C TYR A 2 -8.35 -12.95 20.60
N ALA A 3 -9.09 -12.06 19.92
CA ALA A 3 -10.45 -11.67 20.28
C ALA A 3 -11.44 -12.85 20.34
N LEU A 4 -11.44 -13.73 19.32
CA LEU A 4 -12.29 -14.93 19.29
C LEU A 4 -11.87 -15.96 20.33
N ALA A 5 -10.55 -16.16 20.51
CA ALA A 5 -10.03 -17.12 21.49
C ALA A 5 -10.33 -16.71 22.94
N LYS A 6 -10.42 -15.40 23.20
CA LYS A 6 -10.78 -14.84 24.50
C LYS A 6 -12.29 -14.57 24.65
N GLY A 7 -13.09 -14.79 23.61
CA GLY A 7 -14.54 -14.58 23.66
C GLY A 7 -14.96 -13.13 23.97
N ILE A 8 -14.10 -12.15 23.67
CA ILE A 8 -14.35 -10.73 24.02
C ILE A 8 -15.48 -10.15 23.16
N PHE A 9 -15.60 -10.64 21.93
CA PHE A 9 -16.58 -10.20 20.94
C PHE A 9 -17.28 -11.41 20.32
N GLN A 10 -18.53 -11.21 19.90
CA GLN A 10 -19.27 -12.22 19.14
C GLN A 10 -18.65 -12.40 17.75
N LYS A 11 -18.84 -13.57 17.14
CA LYS A 11 -18.15 -13.94 15.89
C LYS A 11 -18.47 -12.99 14.73
N ASP A 12 -19.70 -12.50 14.68
CA ASP A 12 -20.23 -11.50 13.76
C ASP A 12 -19.67 -10.09 13.99
N GLN A 13 -19.25 -9.78 15.21
CA GLN A 13 -18.65 -8.50 15.57
C GLN A 13 -17.14 -8.46 15.31
N VAL A 14 -16.48 -9.62 15.18
CA VAL A 14 -15.03 -9.68 14.93
C VAL A 14 -14.74 -9.36 13.46
N VAL A 15 -14.08 -8.22 13.23
CA VAL A 15 -13.65 -7.76 11.91
C VAL A 15 -12.14 -7.79 11.73
N SER A 16 -11.68 -7.75 10.47
CA SER A 16 -10.26 -7.59 10.17
C SER A 16 -9.79 -6.16 10.45
N THR A 17 -8.48 -5.96 10.67
CA THR A 17 -7.90 -4.61 10.82
C THR A 17 -8.22 -3.72 9.63
N LYS A 18 -8.10 -4.22 8.40
CA LYS A 18 -8.45 -3.49 7.17
C LYS A 18 -9.90 -3.01 7.19
N THR A 19 -10.83 -3.86 7.60
CA THR A 19 -12.26 -3.51 7.71
C THR A 19 -12.47 -2.42 8.75
N LEU A 20 -11.79 -2.50 9.89
CA LEU A 20 -11.84 -1.48 10.94
C LEU A 20 -11.40 -0.11 10.42
N TYR A 21 -10.27 -0.06 9.69
CA TYR A 21 -9.81 1.17 9.03
C TYR A 21 -10.82 1.73 8.04
N ASN A 22 -11.44 0.85 7.24
CA ASN A 22 -12.48 1.27 6.27
C ASN A 22 -13.72 1.84 6.97
N TYR A 23 -14.16 1.27 8.09
CA TYR A 23 -15.31 1.80 8.84
C TYR A 23 -15.04 3.19 9.40
N VAL A 24 -13.81 3.47 9.83
CA VAL A 24 -13.39 4.81 10.25
C VAL A 24 -13.43 5.79 9.08
N ASP A 25 -12.94 5.38 7.90
CA ASP A 25 -13.00 6.21 6.69
C ASP A 25 -14.43 6.53 6.24
N LEU A 26 -15.34 5.57 6.42
CA LEU A 26 -16.76 5.73 6.14
C LEU A 26 -17.52 6.50 7.23
N GLY A 27 -16.88 6.83 8.36
CA GLY A 27 -17.51 7.50 9.50
C GLY A 27 -18.53 6.62 10.24
N LEU A 28 -18.45 5.29 10.11
CA LEU A 28 -19.34 4.34 10.78
C LEU A 28 -18.95 4.08 12.23
N MET A 29 -17.81 4.62 12.68
CA MET A 29 -17.31 4.51 14.05
C MET A 29 -16.95 5.89 14.58
N ASP A 30 -17.18 6.11 15.87
CA ASP A 30 -16.87 7.37 16.57
C ASP A 30 -15.38 7.45 16.95
N ILE A 31 -14.52 7.13 16.00
CA ILE A 31 -13.07 7.24 16.10
C ILE A 31 -12.60 8.09 14.94
N LYS A 32 -11.70 9.03 15.21
CA LYS A 32 -11.18 9.92 14.19
C LYS A 32 -9.95 9.29 13.56
N ASN A 33 -9.64 9.71 12.34
CA ASN A 33 -8.36 9.34 11.70
C ASN A 33 -7.14 9.70 12.56
N GLY A 34 -7.24 10.71 13.42
CA GLY A 34 -6.21 11.09 14.39
C GLY A 34 -5.88 10.01 15.42
N ASP A 35 -6.85 9.16 15.77
CA ASP A 35 -6.70 8.12 16.78
C ASP A 35 -6.05 6.83 16.22
N LEU A 36 -5.78 6.80 14.91
CA LEU A 36 -5.19 5.68 14.19
C LEU A 36 -3.69 5.94 13.92
N PRO A 37 -2.78 5.55 14.85
CA PRO A 37 -1.38 5.93 14.78
C PRO A 37 -0.65 5.40 13.54
N GLU A 38 -1.01 4.23 13.03
CA GLU A 38 -0.43 3.70 11.78
C GLU A 38 -0.85 4.52 10.56
N LYS A 39 -2.06 5.09 10.55
CA LYS A 39 -2.61 5.84 9.42
C LYS A 39 -2.03 7.26 9.35
N VAL A 40 -1.83 7.87 10.50
CA VAL A 40 -1.25 9.21 10.64
C VAL A 40 0.28 9.18 10.56
N LYS A 41 0.89 7.98 10.57
CA LYS A 41 2.34 7.83 10.55
C LYS A 41 2.92 8.47 9.29
N ARG A 42 3.78 9.46 9.49
CA ARG A 42 4.58 10.05 8.41
C ARG A 42 5.49 8.98 7.82
N ASN A 43 5.55 8.92 6.50
CA ASN A 43 6.51 8.06 5.83
C ASN A 43 7.94 8.53 6.17
N THR A 44 8.66 7.72 6.95
CA THR A 44 10.04 8.00 7.34
C THR A 44 11.07 7.63 6.27
N LYS A 45 10.63 6.99 5.17
CA LYS A 45 11.54 6.61 4.09
C LYS A 45 12.05 7.88 3.41
N THR A 46 13.37 8.04 3.40
CA THR A 46 14.02 9.10 2.63
C THR A 46 13.69 8.94 1.15
N ARG A 47 13.39 10.05 0.47
CA ARG A 47 13.12 10.04 -0.96
C ARG A 47 14.43 9.73 -1.69
N ARG A 48 14.62 8.47 -2.07
CA ARG A 48 15.78 8.02 -2.84
C ARG A 48 15.46 8.13 -4.32
N ALA A 49 16.25 8.91 -5.06
CA ALA A 49 16.28 8.78 -6.51
C ALA A 49 16.84 7.38 -6.83
N ARG A 50 16.00 6.47 -7.33
CA ARG A 50 16.49 5.16 -7.79
C ARG A 50 17.31 5.39 -9.04
N VAL A 51 18.63 5.19 -8.94
CA VAL A 51 19.50 5.10 -10.11
C VAL A 51 19.22 3.78 -10.81
N ASN A 52 19.11 3.81 -12.15
CA ASN A 52 18.97 2.60 -12.93
C ASN A 52 20.24 1.75 -12.79
N LYS A 53 20.10 0.51 -12.32
CA LYS A 53 21.23 -0.42 -12.14
C LYS A 53 21.66 -1.10 -13.45
N ARG A 54 20.78 -1.11 -14.47
CA ARG A 54 21.03 -1.78 -15.74
C ARG A 54 20.95 -0.79 -16.88
N ILE A 55 21.97 -0.79 -17.74
CA ILE A 55 21.95 -0.03 -18.99
C ILE A 55 21.08 -0.84 -19.96
N LEU A 56 19.93 -0.28 -20.36
CA LEU A 56 18.95 -0.95 -21.23
C LEU A 56 19.33 -0.91 -22.73
N GLY A 57 20.48 -0.32 -23.05
CA GLY A 57 20.95 -0.12 -24.42
C GLY A 57 20.77 1.32 -24.89
N ARG A 58 20.99 1.53 -26.20
CA ARG A 58 20.84 2.80 -26.90
C ARG A 58 19.37 3.08 -27.21
N SER A 59 19.04 4.32 -27.60
CA SER A 59 17.68 4.67 -28.01
C SER A 59 17.20 3.76 -29.13
N ILE A 60 15.89 3.54 -29.20
CA ILE A 60 15.25 2.87 -30.32
C ILE A 60 15.50 3.61 -31.65
N ASP A 61 15.78 4.91 -31.62
CA ASP A 61 16.06 5.72 -32.81
C ASP A 61 17.44 5.42 -33.41
N GLU A 62 18.38 4.90 -32.60
CA GLU A 62 19.72 4.54 -33.04
C GLU A 62 19.79 3.11 -33.63
N ARG A 63 18.68 2.37 -33.65
CA ARG A 63 18.68 1.00 -34.14
C ARG A 63 18.84 0.98 -35.67
N SER A 64 19.56 -0.02 -36.17
CA SER A 64 19.76 -0.17 -37.61
C SER A 64 18.41 -0.30 -38.34
N PRO A 65 18.19 0.41 -39.46
CA PRO A 65 16.94 0.37 -40.22
C PRO A 65 16.64 -1.02 -40.79
N ARG A 66 17.65 -1.90 -40.88
CA ARG A 66 17.50 -3.31 -41.26
C ARG A 66 16.53 -4.09 -40.35
N ILE A 67 16.26 -3.60 -39.15
CA ILE A 67 15.36 -4.23 -38.17
C ILE A 67 13.88 -3.96 -38.52
N GLU A 68 13.57 -2.85 -39.17
CA GLU A 68 12.20 -2.50 -39.57
C GLU A 68 11.73 -3.25 -40.82
N SER A 69 12.65 -3.85 -41.57
CA SER A 69 12.37 -4.56 -42.82
C SER A 69 12.18 -6.07 -42.64
N ARG A 70 11.70 -6.53 -41.47
CA ARG A 70 11.52 -7.95 -41.13
C ARG A 70 10.06 -8.28 -40.93
#